data_AF-A0A9C7QSZ8-F1
#
_entry.id   AF-A0A9C7QSZ8-F1
#
_cell.length_a   1.000
_cell.length_b   1.000
_cell.length_c   1.000
_cell.angle_alpha   90.00
_cell.angle_beta   90.00
_cell.angle_gamma   90.00
#
_symmetry.space_group_name_H-M   'P 1'
#
loop_
_entity.id
_entity.type
_entity.pdbx_description
1 polymer ?
#
loop_
_entity_poly.entity_id
_entity_poly.type
_entity_poly.pdbx_seq_one_letter_code
_entity_poly.pdbx_strand_id
1 'polypeptide(L)' 'QLLMDGKNISQVSELCGYNSTSYFISVFKEYYGMTPLHYVSQFKDRAIE' A
#
# COMPACT_ATOMS: atom_id res chain seq x y z
N GLN A 1 10.37 2.23 2.34
CA GLN A 1 8.99 1.73 2.39
C GLN A 1 8.36 1.88 1.01
N LEU A 2 8.13 0.78 0.28
CA LEU A 2 7.75 0.78 -1.16
C LEU A 2 6.49 1.60 -1.48
N LEU A 3 5.54 1.63 -0.54
CA LEU A 3 4.28 2.38 -0.64
C LEU A 3 4.45 3.91 -0.64
N MET A 4 5.58 4.43 -0.14
CA MET A 4 5.85 5.87 -0.06
C MET A 4 6.58 6.42 -1.29
N ASP A 5 7.11 5.54 -2.14
CA ASP A 5 8.07 5.89 -3.20
C ASP A 5 7.40 6.25 -4.54
N GLY A 6 6.20 6.83 -4.48
CA GLY A 6 5.40 7.23 -5.66
C GLY A 6 4.89 6.07 -6.53
N LYS A 7 5.13 4.81 -6.14
CA LYS A 7 4.67 3.62 -6.85
C LYS A 7 3.17 3.43 -6.66
N ASN A 8 2.48 3.04 -7.73
CA ASN A 8 1.07 2.69 -7.62
C ASN A 8 0.91 1.31 -6.95
N ILE A 9 -0.29 1.02 -6.44
CA ILE A 9 -0.56 -0.19 -5.66
C ILE A 9 -0.31 -1.48 -6.48
N SER A 10 -0.49 -1.43 -7.81
CA SER A 10 -0.21 -2.58 -8.68
C SER A 10 1.27 -2.89 -8.76
N GLN A 11 2.12 -1.87 -8.89
CA GLN A 11 3.58 -2.04 -8.89
C GLN A 11 4.09 -2.56 -7.55
N VAL A 12 3.53 -2.07 -6.44
CA VAL A 12 3.88 -2.56 -5.11
C VAL A 12 3.47 -4.04 -4.95
N SER A 13 2.28 -4.41 -5.42
CA SER A 13 1.81 -5.79 -5.44
C SER A 13 2.79 -6.70 -6.18
N GLU A 14 3.20 -6.32 -7.39
CA GLU A 14 4.13 -7.08 -8.21
C GLU A 14 5.52 -7.21 -7.56
N LEU A 15 6.07 -6.11 -7.03
CA LEU A 15 7.36 -6.10 -6.31
C LEU A 15 7.34 -6.95 -5.04
N CYS A 16 6.16 -7.10 -4.41
CA CYS A 16 5.95 -7.97 -3.26
C CYS A 16 5.70 -9.44 -3.66
N GLY A 17 5.71 -9.78 -4.95
CA GLY A 17 5.53 -11.15 -5.45
C GLY A 17 4.07 -11.60 -5.54
N TYR A 18 3.11 -10.67 -5.51
CA TYR A 18 1.70 -10.99 -5.67
C TYR A 18 1.26 -10.89 -7.13
N ASN A 19 0.65 -11.98 -7.62
CA ASN A 19 0.07 -12.05 -8.97
C ASN A 19 -1.26 -11.29 -9.12
N SER A 20 -1.83 -10.80 -8.00
CA SER A 20 -3.10 -10.07 -8.00
C SER A 20 -3.06 -8.93 -7.00
N THR A 21 -3.23 -7.72 -7.53
CA THR A 21 -3.35 -6.48 -6.74
C THR A 21 -4.51 -6.57 -5.75
N SER A 22 -5.63 -7.21 -6.12
CA SER A 22 -6.77 -7.38 -5.23
C SER A 22 -6.44 -8.28 -4.04
N TYR A 23 -5.68 -9.37 -4.28
CA TYR A 23 -5.25 -10.26 -3.21
C TYR A 23 -4.25 -9.56 -2.28
N PHE A 24 -3.29 -8.82 -2.84
CA PHE A 24 -2.40 -7.96 -2.06
C PHE A 24 -3.18 -6.99 -1.16
N ILE A 25 -4.17 -6.27 -1.70
CA ILE A 25 -4.97 -5.32 -0.92
C ILE A 25 -5.72 -6.03 0.22
N SER A 26 -6.30 -7.20 -0.03
CA SER A 26 -7.01 -7.97 1.00
C SER A 26 -6.07 -8.39 2.14
N VAL A 27 -4.93 -8.99 1.81
CA VAL A 27 -3.93 -9.42 2.80
C VAL A 27 -3.37 -8.21 3.56
N PHE A 28 -3.05 -7.12 2.85
CA PHE A 28 -2.57 -5.89 3.48
C PHE A 28 -3.61 -5.33 4.45
N LYS A 29 -4.89 -5.31 4.06
CA LYS A 29 -5.98 -4.83 4.92
C LYS A 29 -6.17 -5.72 6.14
N GLU A 30 -6.05 -7.04 6.00
CA GLU A 30 -6.12 -7.97 7.13
C GLU A 30 -4.98 -7.75 8.11
N TYR A 31 -3.75 -7.52 7.60
CA TYR A 31 -2.57 -7.34 8.43
C TYR A 31 -2.46 -5.96 9.08
N TYR A 32 -2.75 -4.88 8.33
CA TYR A 32 -2.60 -3.48 8.78
C TYR A 32 -3.92 -2.83 9.21
N GLY A 33 -5.05 -3.51 9.06
CA GLY A 33 -6.38 -3.00 9.39
C GLY A 33 -6.95 -1.94 8.43
N MET A 34 -6.21 -1.56 7.38
CA MET A 34 -6.61 -0.53 6.42
C MET A 34 -6.07 -0.82 5.02
N THR A 35 -6.65 -0.21 3.99
CA THR A 35 -6.16 -0.41 2.62
C THR A 35 -4.80 0.25 2.41
N PRO A 36 -3.96 -0.25 1.48
CA PRO A 36 -2.69 0.38 1.14
C PRO A 36 -2.82 1.86 0.77
N LEU A 37 -3.90 2.23 0.07
CA LEU A 37 -4.18 3.60 -0.32
C LEU A 37 -4.44 4.50 0.90
N HIS A 38 -5.26 4.02 1.84
CA HIS A 38 -5.56 4.76 3.06
C HIS A 38 -4.31 4.91 3.94
N TYR A 39 -3.48 3.86 4.00
CA TYR A 39 -2.18 3.92 4.64
C TYR A 39 -1.32 5.03 4.03
N VAL A 40 -1.10 5.05 2.71
CA VAL A 40 -0.29 6.10 2.07
C VAL A 40 -0.84 7.51 2.31
N SER A 41 -2.16 7.69 2.30
CA SER A 41 -2.78 8.99 2.61
C SER A 41 -2.42 9.48 4.00
N GLN A 42 -2.59 8.66 5.04
CA GLN A 42 -2.31 9.05 6.42
C GLN A 42 -0.84 9.43 6.68
N PHE A 43 0.09 8.84 5.93
CA PHE A 43 1.51 9.18 6.07
C PHE A 43 1.91 10.39 5.22
N LYS A 44 1.23 10.66 4.10
CA LYS A 44 1.39 11.93 3.39
C LYS A 44 0.92 13.11 4.23
N ASP A 45 -0.21 12.96 4.91
CA ASP A 45 -0.75 14.02 5.76
C ASP A 45 0.16 14.30 6.98
N ARG A 46 0.83 13.28 7.52
CA ARG A 46 1.80 13.44 8.63
C ARG A 46 3.18 13.94 8.23
N ALA A 47 3.56 13.90 6.95
CA ALA A 47 4.86 14.38 6.49
C ALA A 47 4.86 15.88 6.13
N ILE A 48 3.72 16.56 6.29
CA ILE A 48 3.52 17.99 5.99
C ILE A 48 3.62 18.86 7.27
N GLU A 49 3.82 18.26 8.45
CA GLU A 49 4.11 18.95 9.71
C GLU A 49 5.61 18.88 10.05
#